data_AF-A0A0A0DIJ8-F1
#
_entry.id   AF-A0A0A0DIJ8-F1
#
_cell.length_a   1.000
_cell.length_b   1.000
_cell.length_c   1.000
_cell.angle_alpha   90.00
_cell.angle_beta   90.00
_cell.angle_gamma   90.00
#
_symmetry.space_group_name_H-M   'P 1'
#
loop_
_entity.id
_entity.type
_entity.pdbx_description
1 polymer ?
#
loop_
_entity_poly.entity_id
_entity_poly.type
_entity_poly.pdbx_seq_one_letter_code
_entity_poly.pdbx_strand_id
1 'polypeptide(L)'
;MLKNVRIKAFTLLETLVALLVLSGGMLVFQSMTKLLAFELRHQQENKQQEWFLFVDQLETELSRSQFDRVENDKIYIKQDGKNLALGKSRGDDFRKTDASGRGYQPMIYGLKAAPVSQEGDLVRFRFRFDNDLEREYIYRVQDKS
;
A
#
# COMPACT_ATOMS: atom_id res chain seq x y z
N MET A 1 48.22 -53.95 5.15
CA MET A 1 48.13 -53.75 6.61
C MET A 1 47.36 -52.46 6.87
N LEU A 2 46.06 -52.52 7.21
CA LEU A 2 45.32 -51.33 7.65
C LEU A 2 45.72 -51.03 9.11
N LYS A 3 46.17 -49.80 9.35
CA LYS A 3 46.56 -49.29 10.67
C LYS A 3 45.28 -49.14 11.50
N ASN A 4 45.22 -49.79 12.67
CA ASN A 4 44.11 -49.63 13.62
C ASN A 4 44.11 -48.19 14.17
N VAL A 5 43.28 -47.32 13.61
CA VAL A 5 43.06 -45.96 14.12
C VAL A 5 42.02 -46.04 15.24
N ARG A 6 42.41 -45.76 16.49
CA ARG A 6 41.47 -45.62 17.62
C ARG A 6 40.87 -44.22 17.59
N ILE A 7 39.57 -44.13 17.31
CA ILE A 7 38.82 -42.86 17.33
C ILE A 7 38.07 -42.77 18.66
N LYS A 8 38.12 -41.62 19.35
CA LYS A 8 37.30 -41.38 20.55
C LYS A 8 35.84 -41.25 20.13
N ALA A 9 34.96 -42.01 20.79
CA ALA A 9 33.52 -41.88 20.62
C ALA A 9 32.98 -40.68 21.43
N PHE A 10 31.83 -40.14 21.01
CA PHE A 10 31.12 -39.11 21.76
C PHE A 10 30.52 -39.67 23.04
N THR A 11 30.54 -38.87 24.10
CA THR A 11 29.83 -39.18 25.34
C THR A 11 28.33 -38.92 25.19
N LEU A 12 27.54 -39.58 26.04
CA LEU A 12 26.09 -39.38 26.10
C LEU A 12 25.75 -37.90 26.40
N LEU A 13 26.50 -37.27 27.31
CA LEU A 13 26.29 -35.87 27.69
C LEU A 13 26.54 -34.92 26.52
N GLU A 14 27.66 -35.09 25.79
CA GLU A 14 27.96 -34.28 24.60
C GLU A 14 26.84 -34.39 23.55
N THR A 15 26.32 -35.60 23.36
CA THR A 15 25.22 -35.85 22.42
C THR A 15 23.93 -35.16 22.87
N LEU A 16 23.60 -35.24 24.17
CA LEU A 16 22.41 -34.58 24.72
C LEU A 16 22.50 -33.06 24.63
N VAL A 17 23.66 -32.47 24.95
CA VAL A 17 23.88 -31.03 24.82
C VAL A 17 23.80 -30.59 23.35
N ALA A 18 24.39 -31.36 22.43
CA ALA A 18 24.29 -31.08 21.00
C ALA A 18 22.83 -31.11 20.51
N LEU A 19 22.05 -32.12 20.93
CA LEU A 19 20.62 -32.20 20.59
C LEU A 19 19.82 -31.03 21.18
N LEU A 20 20.11 -30.62 22.43
CA LEU A 20 19.47 -29.47 23.06
C LEU A 20 19.76 -28.18 22.28
N VAL A 21 21.01 -27.95 21.90
CA VAL A 21 21.43 -26.75 21.14
C VAL A 21 20.80 -26.75 19.75
N LEU A 22 20.81 -27.89 19.05
CA LEU A 22 20.23 -28.01 17.71
C LEU A 22 18.71 -27.82 17.73
N SER A 23 18.01 -28.45 18.68
CA SER A 23 16.55 -28.30 18.83
C SER A 23 16.16 -26.88 19.23
N GLY A 24 16.86 -26.27 20.18
CA GLY A 24 16.67 -24.88 20.57
C GLY A 24 16.88 -23.92 19.39
N GLY A 25 17.97 -24.10 18.65
CA GLY A 25 18.26 -23.31 17.45
C GLY A 25 17.18 -23.44 16.38
N MET A 26 16.72 -24.67 16.12
CA MET A 26 15.64 -24.93 15.16
C MET A 26 14.33 -24.24 15.58
N LEU A 27 13.98 -24.27 16.87
CA LEU A 27 12.78 -23.63 17.39
C LEU A 27 12.83 -22.11 17.30
N VAL A 28 13.99 -21.50 17.58
CA VAL A 28 14.20 -20.05 17.42
C VAL A 28 14.04 -19.66 15.95
N PHE A 29 14.70 -20.39 15.04
CA PHE A 29 14.60 -20.13 13.60
C PHE A 29 13.16 -20.25 13.10
N GLN A 30 12.44 -21.28 13.53
CA GLN A 30 11.03 -21.47 13.20
C GLN A 30 10.17 -20.29 13.71
N SER A 31 10.41 -19.83 14.93
CA SER A 31 9.65 -18.73 15.54
C SER A 31 9.89 -17.41 14.82
N MET A 32 11.15 -17.10 14.51
CA MET A 32 11.52 -15.91 13.73
C MET A 32 10.91 -15.94 12.33
N THR A 33 10.93 -17.09 11.66
CA THR A 33 10.32 -17.25 10.33
C THR A 33 8.81 -16.97 10.38
N LYS A 34 8.11 -17.47 11.41
CA LYS A 34 6.67 -17.21 11.60
C LYS A 34 6.38 -15.74 11.90
N LEU A 35 7.19 -15.10 12.74
CA LEU A 35 7.05 -13.67 13.04
C LEU A 35 7.24 -12.82 11.80
N LEU A 36 8.27 -13.09 11.00
CA LEU A 36 8.49 -12.40 9.74
C LEU A 36 7.31 -12.56 8.78
N ALA A 37 6.81 -13.79 8.61
CA ALA A 37 5.65 -14.05 7.76
C ALA A 37 4.37 -13.37 8.27
N PHE A 38 4.22 -13.22 9.59
CA PHE A 38 3.12 -12.48 10.20
C PHE A 38 3.24 -10.98 9.88
N GLU A 39 4.39 -10.37 10.11
CA GLU A 39 4.63 -8.96 9.86
C GLU A 39 4.40 -8.58 8.39
N LEU A 40 4.91 -9.41 7.46
CA LEU A 40 4.70 -9.19 6.02
C LEU A 40 3.22 -9.18 5.65
N ARG A 41 2.43 -10.14 6.18
CA ARG A 41 0.98 -10.18 5.95
C ARG A 41 0.29 -8.98 6.56
N HIS A 42 0.62 -8.64 7.80
CA HIS A 42 0.02 -7.51 8.50
C HIS A 42 0.30 -6.19 7.76
N GLN A 43 1.53 -5.98 7.31
CA GLN A 43 1.88 -4.80 6.50
C GLN A 43 1.09 -4.75 5.19
N GLN A 44 0.91 -5.89 4.51
CA GLN A 44 0.13 -5.95 3.28
C GLN A 44 -1.36 -5.65 3.52
N GLU A 45 -1.95 -6.23 4.57
CA GLU A 45 -3.33 -5.98 4.98
C GLU A 45 -3.55 -4.52 5.35
N ASN A 46 -2.63 -3.90 6.10
CA ASN A 46 -2.70 -2.50 6.47
C ASN A 46 -2.69 -1.58 5.23
N LYS A 47 -1.78 -1.83 4.26
CA LYS A 47 -1.76 -1.08 2.99
C LYS A 47 -3.04 -1.25 2.18
N GLN A 48 -3.65 -2.44 2.24
CA GLN A 48 -4.93 -2.70 1.58
C GLN A 48 -6.07 -1.93 2.26
N GLN A 49 -6.11 -1.91 3.59
CA GLN A 49 -7.10 -1.17 4.37
C GLN A 49 -6.97 0.34 4.13
N GLU A 50 -5.77 0.89 4.14
CA GLU A 50 -5.52 2.31 3.81
C GLU A 50 -6.06 2.67 2.43
N TRP A 51 -5.79 1.83 1.43
CA TRP A 51 -6.36 2.02 0.10
C TRP A 51 -7.89 2.00 0.09
N PHE A 52 -8.53 1.07 0.81
CA PHE A 52 -9.99 1.01 0.86
C PHE A 52 -10.61 2.21 1.56
N LEU A 53 -10.01 2.68 2.65
CA LEU A 53 -10.43 3.91 3.32
C LEU A 53 -10.30 5.13 2.38
N PHE A 54 -9.21 5.20 1.62
CA PHE A 54 -9.02 6.23 0.60
C PHE A 54 -10.11 6.18 -0.49
N VAL A 55 -10.41 5.00 -1.03
CA VAL A 55 -11.44 4.83 -2.07
C VAL A 55 -12.81 5.23 -1.54
N ASP A 56 -13.18 4.81 -0.33
CA ASP A 56 -14.45 5.19 0.32
C ASP A 56 -14.57 6.71 0.51
N GLN A 57 -13.48 7.35 0.99
CA GLN A 57 -13.43 8.80 1.10
C GLN A 57 -13.55 9.47 -0.27
N LEU A 58 -12.84 8.98 -1.29
CA LEU A 58 -12.89 9.53 -2.65
C LEU A 58 -14.28 9.38 -3.26
N GLU A 59 -14.92 8.23 -3.11
CA GLU A 59 -16.28 7.98 -3.60
C GLU A 59 -17.29 8.89 -2.90
N THR A 60 -17.18 9.06 -1.59
CA THR A 60 -18.02 9.99 -0.82
C THR A 60 -17.82 11.43 -1.30
N GLU A 61 -16.59 11.85 -1.58
CA GLU A 61 -16.28 13.17 -2.12
C GLU A 61 -16.85 13.37 -3.53
N LEU A 62 -16.76 12.37 -4.41
CA LEU A 62 -17.25 12.47 -5.79
C LEU A 62 -18.78 12.42 -5.87
N SER A 63 -19.42 11.54 -5.10
CA SER A 63 -20.88 11.35 -5.11
C SER A 63 -21.66 12.57 -4.61
N ARG A 64 -21.09 13.34 -3.68
CA ARG A 64 -21.69 14.59 -3.17
C ARG A 64 -21.38 15.82 -4.04
N SER A 65 -20.64 15.64 -5.13
CA SER A 65 -20.14 16.73 -5.96
C SER A 65 -20.69 16.67 -7.38
N GLN A 66 -20.78 17.83 -8.02
CA GLN A 66 -21.05 17.91 -9.45
C GLN A 66 -19.73 17.88 -10.21
N PHE A 67 -19.63 17.00 -11.21
CA PHE A 67 -18.50 16.97 -12.11
C PHE A 67 -18.40 18.27 -12.91
N ASP A 68 -17.17 18.75 -13.12
CA ASP A 68 -16.88 19.93 -13.94
C ASP A 68 -16.01 19.56 -15.15
N ARG A 69 -14.81 19.01 -14.91
CA ARG A 69 -13.86 18.60 -15.96
C ARG A 69 -12.68 17.81 -15.38
N VAL A 70 -11.93 17.12 -16.24
CA VAL A 70 -10.58 16.60 -15.94
C VAL A 70 -9.54 17.41 -16.70
N GLU A 71 -8.50 17.89 -16.02
CA GLU A 71 -7.39 18.61 -16.64
C GLU A 71 -6.12 18.51 -15.76
N ASN A 72 -4.94 18.46 -16.38
CA ASN A 72 -3.64 18.48 -15.67
C ASN A 72 -3.51 17.39 -14.59
N ASP A 73 -3.95 16.17 -14.87
CA ASP A 73 -4.00 15.05 -13.93
C ASP A 73 -4.83 15.33 -12.66
N LYS A 74 -5.84 16.19 -12.77
CA LYS A 74 -6.79 16.50 -11.69
C LYS A 74 -8.21 16.39 -12.19
N ILE A 75 -9.10 15.99 -11.28
CA ILE A 75 -10.54 16.15 -11.45
C ILE A 75 -10.98 17.44 -10.74
N TYR A 76 -11.74 18.26 -11.45
CA TYR A 76 -12.37 19.46 -10.93
C TYR A 76 -13.85 19.17 -10.68
N ILE A 77 -14.31 19.54 -9.49
CA ILE A 77 -15.66 19.28 -9.01
C ILE A 77 -16.25 20.51 -8.32
N LYS A 78 -17.57 20.61 -8.33
CA LYS A 78 -18.33 21.63 -7.61
C LYS A 78 -19.05 21.00 -6.43
N GLN A 79 -18.75 21.48 -5.23
CA GLN A 79 -19.36 20.97 -3.99
C GLN A 79 -19.71 22.15 -3.10
N ASP A 80 -20.94 22.20 -2.59
CA ASP A 80 -21.40 23.24 -1.65
C ASP A 80 -21.11 24.68 -2.15
N GLY A 81 -21.26 24.91 -3.45
CA GLY A 81 -20.98 26.20 -4.09
C GLY A 81 -19.49 26.54 -4.27
N LYS A 82 -18.57 25.64 -3.91
CA LYS A 82 -17.12 25.81 -4.05
C LYS A 82 -16.57 24.97 -5.20
N ASN A 83 -15.64 25.54 -5.96
CA ASN A 83 -14.87 24.82 -6.96
C ASN A 83 -13.66 24.18 -6.28
N LEU A 84 -13.54 22.86 -6.41
CA LEU A 84 -12.52 22.04 -5.78
C LEU A 84 -11.75 21.26 -6.86
N ALA A 85 -10.53 20.88 -6.53
CA ALA A 85 -9.69 20.03 -7.35
C ALA A 85 -9.13 18.88 -6.51
N LEU A 86 -9.27 17.65 -7.00
CA LEU A 86 -8.64 16.45 -6.45
C LEU A 86 -7.54 15.99 -7.39
N GLY A 87 -6.35 15.76 -6.85
CA GLY A 87 -5.20 15.40 -7.67
C GLY A 87 -3.94 15.15 -6.85
N LYS A 88 -2.90 14.65 -7.53
CA LYS A 88 -1.58 14.55 -6.91
C LYS A 88 -1.03 15.95 -6.61
N SER A 89 -0.42 16.10 -5.45
CA SER A 89 0.33 17.28 -5.07
C SER A 89 1.74 17.27 -5.69
N ARG A 90 2.50 18.35 -5.44
CA ARG A 90 3.94 18.40 -5.76
C ARG A 90 4.76 17.43 -4.90
N GLY A 91 4.27 17.08 -3.71
CA GLY A 91 4.85 16.07 -2.82
C GLY A 91 4.45 14.65 -3.25
N ASP A 92 4.23 13.78 -2.29
CA ASP A 92 3.97 12.34 -2.47
C ASP A 92 2.50 11.95 -2.23
N ASP A 93 1.57 12.90 -2.14
CA ASP A 93 0.19 12.62 -1.76
C ASP A 93 -0.84 13.06 -2.81
N PHE A 94 -1.96 12.35 -2.81
CA PHE A 94 -3.18 12.77 -3.49
C PHE A 94 -4.05 13.51 -2.50
N ARG A 95 -4.53 14.69 -2.90
CA ARG A 95 -5.20 15.60 -1.96
C ARG A 95 -6.34 16.36 -2.61
N LYS A 96 -7.21 16.84 -1.74
CA LYS A 96 -8.24 17.82 -2.04
C LYS A 96 -7.71 19.24 -1.82
N THR A 97 -7.95 20.08 -2.81
CA THR A 97 -7.60 21.51 -2.84
C THR A 97 -8.79 22.32 -3.37
N ASP A 98 -8.77 23.63 -3.19
CA ASP A 98 -9.63 24.52 -3.97
C ASP A 98 -9.14 24.61 -5.43
N ALA A 99 -9.93 25.24 -6.30
CA ALA A 99 -9.57 25.40 -7.71
C ALA A 99 -8.27 26.19 -7.96
N SER A 100 -7.82 27.00 -7.00
CA SER A 100 -6.54 27.73 -7.05
C SER A 100 -5.36 26.92 -6.51
N GLY A 101 -5.62 25.70 -6.02
CA GLY A 101 -4.63 24.83 -5.40
C GLY A 101 -4.31 25.17 -3.93
N ARG A 102 -5.12 26.02 -3.28
CA ARG A 102 -5.01 26.34 -1.85
C ARG A 102 -5.91 25.41 -1.03
N GLY A 103 -5.59 25.24 0.25
CA GLY A 103 -6.20 24.22 1.10
C GLY A 103 -5.41 22.91 1.09
N TYR A 104 -5.44 22.20 2.21
CA TYR A 104 -4.60 21.02 2.47
C TYR A 104 -5.43 19.93 3.14
N GLN A 105 -6.02 19.04 2.34
CA GLN A 105 -6.58 17.78 2.85
C GLN A 105 -6.02 16.60 2.04
N PRO A 106 -4.88 16.03 2.47
CA PRO A 106 -4.35 14.78 1.94
C PRO A 106 -5.35 13.64 2.16
N MET A 107 -5.40 12.72 1.20
CA MET A 107 -6.30 11.56 1.22
C MET A 107 -5.52 10.24 1.20
N ILE A 108 -4.35 10.20 0.54
CA ILE A 108 -3.43 9.06 0.53
C ILE A 108 -2.01 9.52 0.19
N TYR A 109 -1.00 8.86 0.75
CA TYR A 109 0.44 9.20 0.63
C TYR A 109 1.24 8.15 -0.16
N GLY A 110 2.55 8.40 -0.35
CA GLY A 110 3.48 7.46 -0.99
C GLY A 110 3.29 7.29 -2.49
N LEU A 111 2.77 8.31 -3.17
CA LEU A 111 2.51 8.34 -4.59
C LEU A 111 3.67 8.96 -5.38
N LYS A 112 4.16 8.17 -6.34
CA LYS A 112 5.06 8.61 -7.40
C LYS A 112 4.31 9.40 -8.48
N ALA A 113 3.12 8.94 -8.87
CA ALA A 113 2.27 9.61 -9.85
C ALA A 113 0.79 9.26 -9.63
N ALA A 114 -0.12 10.15 -10.01
CA ALA A 114 -1.54 9.84 -10.05
C ALA A 114 -2.24 10.48 -11.26
N PRO A 115 -1.97 10.02 -12.50
CA PRO A 115 -2.65 10.54 -13.68
C PRO A 115 -4.15 10.31 -13.61
N VAL A 116 -4.90 11.33 -14.02
CA VAL A 116 -6.36 11.32 -14.09
C VAL A 116 -6.76 11.64 -15.51
N SER A 117 -7.54 10.74 -16.12
CA SER A 117 -8.01 10.87 -17.50
C SER A 117 -9.51 10.67 -17.58
N GLN A 118 -10.14 11.28 -18.59
CA GLN A 118 -11.56 11.12 -18.88
C GLN A 118 -11.75 10.50 -20.25
N GLU A 119 -12.60 9.49 -20.33
CA GLU A 119 -13.06 8.84 -21.56
C GLU A 119 -14.59 8.83 -21.55
N GLY A 120 -15.22 9.77 -22.26
CA GLY A 120 -16.68 9.96 -22.20
C GLY A 120 -17.13 10.33 -20.78
N ASP A 121 -18.03 9.52 -20.23
CA ASP A 121 -18.57 9.69 -18.88
C ASP A 121 -17.76 8.94 -17.80
N LEU A 122 -16.64 8.32 -18.16
CA LEU A 122 -15.76 7.61 -17.23
C LEU A 122 -14.52 8.43 -16.92
N VAL A 123 -14.29 8.67 -15.62
CA VAL A 123 -13.02 9.21 -15.11
C VAL A 123 -12.20 8.08 -14.51
N ARG A 124 -10.98 7.93 -14.99
CA ARG A 124 -10.02 6.91 -14.58
C ARG A 124 -8.89 7.57 -13.80
N PHE A 125 -8.69 7.12 -12.57
CA PHE A 125 -7.60 7.50 -11.69
C PHE A 125 -6.60 6.34 -11.61
N ARG A 126 -5.35 6.56 -12.03
CA ARG A 126 -4.29 5.55 -11.88
C ARG A 126 -3.30 6.01 -10.84
N PHE A 127 -3.18 5.29 -9.74
CA PHE A 127 -2.27 5.59 -8.63
C PHE A 127 -1.03 4.72 -8.73
N ARG A 128 0.13 5.35 -8.86
CA ARG A 128 1.44 4.68 -8.83
C ARG A 128 2.15 5.04 -7.54
N PHE A 129 2.36 4.05 -6.69
CA PHE A 129 3.04 4.20 -5.41
C PHE A 129 4.56 4.07 -5.56
N ASP A 130 5.32 4.56 -4.58
CA ASP A 130 6.79 4.52 -4.57
C ASP A 130 7.35 3.09 -4.52
N ASN A 131 6.56 2.13 -4.04
CA ASN A 131 6.90 0.71 -4.02
C ASN A 131 6.48 -0.03 -5.30
N ASP A 132 6.30 0.70 -6.40
CA ASP A 132 5.85 0.22 -7.72
C ASP A 132 4.48 -0.49 -7.74
N LEU A 133 3.71 -0.39 -6.65
CA LEU A 133 2.32 -0.83 -6.64
C LEU A 133 1.50 0.12 -7.52
N GLU A 134 0.73 -0.44 -8.46
CA GLU A 134 -0.24 0.31 -9.23
C GLU A 134 -1.66 -0.07 -8.80
N ARG A 135 -2.53 0.93 -8.64
CA ARG A 135 -3.95 0.75 -8.39
C ARG A 135 -4.76 1.66 -9.29
N GLU A 136 -5.94 1.22 -9.68
CA GLU A 136 -6.84 1.99 -10.51
C GLU A 136 -8.19 2.13 -9.84
N TYR A 137 -8.78 3.31 -9.96
CA TYR A 137 -10.15 3.60 -9.57
C TYR A 137 -10.86 4.24 -10.75
N ILE A 138 -12.04 3.73 -11.08
CA ILE A 138 -12.85 4.21 -12.21
C ILE A 138 -14.17 4.71 -11.64
N TYR A 139 -14.54 5.94 -12.00
CA TYR A 139 -15.76 6.58 -11.56
C TYR A 139 -16.57 7.06 -12.76
N ARG A 140 -17.88 6.78 -12.77
CA ARG A 140 -18.79 7.31 -13.79
C ARG A 140 -19.34 8.65 -13.34
N VAL A 141 -19.09 9.70 -14.10
CA VAL A 141 -19.63 11.04 -13.85
C VAL A 141 -20.99 11.18 -14.54
N GLN A 142 -21.91 11.91 -13.91
CA GLN A 142 -23.14 12.33 -14.57
C GLN A 142 -22.90 13.72 -15.12
N ASP A 143 -22.99 13.87 -16.44
CA ASP A 143 -22.97 15.18 -17.08
C ASP A 143 -24.22 15.97 -16.67
N LYS A 144 -24.08 17.30 -16.54
CA LYS A 144 -25.24 18.19 -16.48
C LYS A 144 -25.99 18.10 -17.80
N SER A 145 -27.11 17.37 -17.81
CA SER A 145 -28.21 17.67 -18.73
C SER A 145 -28.80 19.04 -18.42
#